data_AF-A0AAV2BVK5-F1
#
_entry.id   AF-A0AAV2BVK5-F1
#
_cell.length_a   1.000
_cell.length_b   1.000
_cell.length_c   1.000
_cell.angle_alpha   90.00
_cell.angle_beta   90.00
_cell.angle_gamma   90.00
#
_symmetry.space_group_name_H-M   'P 1'
#
loop_
_entity.id
_entity.type
_entity.pdbx_description
1 polymer ?
#
loop_
_entity_poly.entity_id
_entity_poly.type
_entity_poly.pdbx_seq_one_letter_code
_entity_poly.pdbx_strand_id
1 'polypeptide(L)'
;MYLFGITSLLPWNFFIQANDYWMYRFRNVSIPFDPAAEDKTKLQAIFSSYLAIASKVPYVIFLLVNAYVSNKIQPSKRIQWPLMAMIVLFLFTTAIVFVDTDNSQTAFFAVTITIVVAINAMCGFVQGGGTGVAGSLPKRYMGYNVNGMALGGILASIAQILSLVGNTSPADSAFFYFMTATVFLCITFVFFRLTLRSELYHYYMSKQTSMIRKRGQPKENIPKASNWEIFRQA
;
A
#
# COMPACT_ATOMS: atom_id res chain seq x y z
N MET A 1 -7.94 0.79 11.58
CA MET A 1 -7.35 -0.44 10.99
C MET A 1 -8.10 -0.90 9.76
N TYR A 2 -9.43 -0.94 9.75
CA TYR A 2 -10.19 -1.31 8.54
C TYR A 2 -9.91 -0.38 7.34
N LEU A 3 -10.11 0.94 7.50
CA LEU A 3 -9.78 1.94 6.47
C LEU A 3 -8.31 1.87 6.02
N PHE A 4 -7.42 1.60 6.96
CA PHE A 4 -5.99 1.46 6.69
C PHE A 4 -5.72 0.30 5.72
N GLY A 5 -6.34 -0.86 5.96
CA GLY A 5 -6.29 -2.02 5.08
C GLY A 5 -6.83 -1.73 3.69
N ILE A 6 -7.94 -0.97 3.58
CA ILE A 6 -8.48 -0.54 2.27
C ILE A 6 -7.41 0.25 1.51
N THR A 7 -6.88 1.31 2.13
CA THR A 7 -5.89 2.18 1.48
C THR A 7 -4.54 1.55 1.22
N SER A 8 -4.20 0.43 1.86
CA SER A 8 -2.94 -0.25 1.57
C SER A 8 -2.87 -0.88 0.18
N LEU A 9 -4.01 -1.33 -0.36
CA LEU A 9 -4.06 -2.00 -1.65
C LEU A 9 -4.92 -1.27 -2.69
N LEU A 10 -5.94 -0.51 -2.26
CA LEU A 10 -6.84 0.21 -3.17
C LEU A 10 -6.09 1.08 -4.19
N PRO A 11 -5.08 1.89 -3.82
CA PRO A 11 -4.38 2.73 -4.80
C PRO A 11 -3.63 1.90 -5.85
N TRP A 12 -3.03 0.78 -5.45
CA TRP A 12 -2.35 -0.13 -6.36
C TRP A 12 -3.33 -0.87 -7.27
N ASN A 13 -4.48 -1.30 -6.74
CA ASN A 13 -5.51 -1.96 -7.51
C ASN A 13 -6.07 -1.04 -8.60
N PHE A 14 -6.33 0.22 -8.27
CA PHE A 14 -6.74 1.24 -9.24
C PHE A 14 -5.67 1.49 -10.33
N PHE A 15 -4.40 1.47 -9.95
CA PHE A 15 -3.30 1.63 -10.91
C PHE A 15 -3.23 0.48 -11.93
N ILE A 16 -3.43 -0.76 -11.48
CA ILE A 16 -3.50 -1.91 -12.39
C ILE A 16 -4.74 -1.84 -13.27
N GLN A 17 -5.90 -1.45 -12.72
CA GLN A 17 -7.16 -1.41 -13.47
C GLN A 17 -7.21 -0.30 -14.51
N ALA A 18 -6.41 0.75 -14.37
CA ALA A 18 -6.18 1.75 -15.41
C ALA A 18 -5.41 1.19 -16.64
N ASN A 19 -5.42 -0.13 -16.88
CA ASN A 19 -4.71 -0.75 -18.00
C ASN A 19 -5.10 -0.14 -19.35
N ASP A 20 -6.37 0.12 -19.57
CA ASP A 20 -6.85 0.70 -20.84
C ASP A 20 -6.29 2.10 -21.07
N TYR A 21 -6.09 2.88 -19.99
CA TYR A 21 -5.41 4.17 -20.04
C TYR A 21 -3.94 4.03 -20.43
N TRP A 22 -3.23 3.07 -19.83
CA TRP A 22 -1.83 2.83 -20.16
C TRP A 22 -1.69 2.36 -21.62
N MET A 23 -2.56 1.46 -22.06
CA MET A 23 -2.59 1.03 -23.46
C MET A 23 -2.92 2.20 -24.39
N TYR A 24 -3.87 3.06 -24.03
CA TYR A 24 -4.18 4.28 -24.79
C TYR A 24 -2.97 5.23 -24.87
N ARG A 25 -2.22 5.44 -23.79
CA ARG A 25 -1.07 6.36 -23.78
C ARG A 25 0.14 5.85 -24.55
N PHE A 26 0.34 4.55 -24.62
CA PHE A 26 1.45 3.94 -25.37
C PHE A 26 1.05 3.45 -26.77
N ARG A 27 -0.14 3.88 -27.25
CA ARG A 27 -0.66 3.51 -28.57
C ARG A 27 0.17 4.11 -29.71
N ASN A 28 0.02 3.53 -30.89
CA ASN A 28 0.47 4.18 -32.11
C ASN A 28 -0.43 5.40 -32.40
N VAL A 29 0.14 6.60 -32.38
CA VAL A 29 -0.59 7.86 -32.62
C VAL A 29 -1.12 8.00 -34.04
N SER A 30 -0.58 7.25 -35.00
CA SER A 30 -1.00 7.28 -36.41
C SER A 30 -2.26 6.45 -36.68
N ILE A 31 -2.77 5.70 -35.71
CA ILE A 31 -3.90 4.76 -35.86
C ILE A 31 -4.96 5.08 -34.79
N PRO A 32 -6.27 5.03 -35.11
CA PRO A 32 -7.33 5.10 -34.10
C PRO A 32 -7.13 4.06 -32.99
N PHE A 33 -7.39 4.44 -31.74
CA PHE A 33 -7.24 3.51 -30.62
C PHE A 33 -8.33 2.43 -30.67
N ASP A 34 -7.90 1.18 -30.80
CA ASP A 34 -8.74 0.01 -30.63
C ASP A 34 -8.26 -0.80 -29.41
N PRO A 35 -9.06 -0.90 -28.33
CA PRO A 35 -8.74 -1.71 -27.16
C PRO A 35 -8.57 -3.21 -27.47
N ALA A 36 -9.17 -3.69 -28.58
CA ALA A 36 -9.16 -5.09 -29.00
C ALA A 36 -8.06 -5.41 -30.03
N ALA A 37 -7.26 -4.42 -30.43
CA ALA A 37 -6.18 -4.65 -31.39
C ALA A 37 -5.13 -5.64 -30.84
N GLU A 38 -4.85 -6.68 -31.63
CA GLU A 38 -3.79 -7.65 -31.33
C GLU A 38 -2.39 -7.05 -31.52
N ASP A 39 -2.25 -6.09 -32.45
CA ASP A 39 -1.00 -5.40 -32.75
C ASP A 39 -0.66 -4.35 -31.68
N LYS A 40 -0.04 -4.81 -30.60
CA LYS A 40 0.48 -3.96 -29.52
C LYS A 40 1.84 -3.38 -29.89
N THR A 41 2.03 -2.09 -29.60
CA THR A 41 3.35 -1.46 -29.67
C THR A 41 4.31 -2.11 -28.67
N LYS A 42 5.62 -1.98 -28.92
CA LYS A 42 6.65 -2.49 -27.98
C LYS A 42 6.46 -1.95 -26.56
N LEU A 43 6.07 -0.67 -26.42
CA LEU A 43 5.82 -0.05 -25.10
C LEU A 43 4.60 -0.64 -24.41
N GLN A 44 3.49 -0.87 -25.13
CA GLN A 44 2.30 -1.53 -24.60
C GLN A 44 2.59 -2.96 -24.11
N ALA A 45 3.37 -3.73 -24.90
CA ALA A 45 3.69 -5.12 -24.57
C ALA A 45 4.59 -5.25 -23.33
N ILE A 46 5.58 -4.36 -23.16
CA ILE A 46 6.51 -4.43 -22.02
C ILE A 46 5.96 -3.77 -20.75
N PHE A 47 5.02 -2.83 -20.86
CA PHE A 47 4.58 -2.01 -19.73
C PHE A 47 4.10 -2.84 -18.54
N SER A 48 3.24 -3.85 -18.75
CA SER A 48 2.71 -4.68 -17.66
C SER A 48 3.80 -5.44 -16.91
N SER A 49 4.82 -5.94 -17.63
CA SER A 49 5.97 -6.63 -17.02
C SER A 49 6.82 -5.68 -16.20
N TYR A 50 7.13 -4.49 -16.75
CA TYR A 50 7.87 -3.46 -16.02
C TYR A 50 7.10 -2.95 -14.81
N LEU A 51 5.79 -2.76 -14.93
CA LEU A 51 4.89 -2.36 -13.84
C LEU A 51 4.89 -3.39 -12.69
N ALA A 52 4.87 -4.69 -13.02
CA ALA A 52 4.94 -5.76 -12.02
C ALA A 52 6.29 -5.77 -11.28
N ILE A 53 7.40 -5.65 -12.00
CA ILE A 53 8.74 -5.64 -11.41
C ILE A 53 8.94 -4.36 -10.57
N ALA A 54 8.61 -3.21 -11.15
CA ALA A 54 8.70 -1.89 -10.52
C ALA A 54 7.77 -1.75 -9.30
N SER A 55 6.77 -2.61 -9.14
CA SER A 55 5.96 -2.65 -7.93
C SER A 55 6.52 -3.62 -6.88
N LYS A 56 6.75 -4.89 -7.24
CA LYS A 56 7.09 -5.92 -6.25
C LYS A 56 8.51 -5.82 -5.72
N VAL A 57 9.48 -5.48 -6.56
CA VAL A 57 10.89 -5.37 -6.14
C VAL A 57 11.08 -4.29 -5.07
N PRO A 58 10.70 -3.01 -5.31
CA PRO A 58 10.86 -1.99 -4.27
C PRO A 58 9.96 -2.25 -3.07
N TYR A 59 8.73 -2.74 -3.27
CA TYR A 59 7.85 -3.08 -2.15
C TYR A 59 8.52 -4.05 -1.16
N VAL A 60 9.11 -5.14 -1.65
CA VAL A 60 9.78 -6.13 -0.80
C VAL A 60 11.01 -5.54 -0.11
N ILE A 61 11.85 -4.80 -0.84
CA ILE A 61 13.05 -4.15 -0.27
C ILE A 61 12.65 -3.22 0.88
N PHE A 62 11.68 -2.34 0.64
CA PHE A 62 11.24 -1.37 1.65
C PHE A 62 10.43 -2.00 2.78
N LEU A 63 9.75 -3.12 2.54
CA LEU A 63 9.15 -3.91 3.60
C LEU A 63 10.21 -4.50 4.55
N LEU A 64 11.32 -5.02 4.01
CA LEU A 64 12.45 -5.53 4.80
C LEU A 64 13.13 -4.40 5.57
N VAL A 65 13.39 -3.26 4.92
CA VAL A 65 13.92 -2.06 5.57
C VAL A 65 12.99 -1.61 6.69
N ASN A 66 11.68 -1.56 6.44
CA ASN A 66 10.68 -1.23 7.44
C ASN A 66 10.72 -2.22 8.63
N ALA A 67 10.89 -3.52 8.39
CA ALA A 67 11.03 -4.52 9.45
C ALA A 67 12.29 -4.30 10.29
N TYR A 68 13.43 -3.99 9.65
CA TYR A 68 14.68 -3.68 10.37
C TYR A 68 14.57 -2.39 11.21
N VAL A 69 13.99 -1.33 10.63
CA VAL A 69 13.82 -0.02 11.28
C VAL A 69 12.72 -0.03 12.35
N SER A 70 11.83 -1.03 12.33
CA SER A 70 10.71 -1.18 13.26
C SER A 70 11.09 -1.12 14.74
N ASN A 71 12.28 -1.60 15.07
CA ASN A 71 12.79 -1.65 16.45
C ASN A 71 13.39 -0.31 16.91
N LYS A 72 13.70 0.60 15.98
CA LYS A 72 14.40 1.87 16.27
C LYS A 72 13.50 3.10 16.21
N ILE A 73 12.43 3.08 15.41
CA ILE A 73 11.57 4.24 15.17
C ILE A 73 10.14 3.97 15.63
N GLN A 74 9.52 4.96 16.28
CA GLN A 74 8.14 4.88 16.72
C GLN A 74 7.18 4.62 15.54
N PRO A 75 6.22 3.68 15.65
CA PRO A 75 5.29 3.32 14.57
C PRO A 75 4.51 4.51 13.99
N SER A 76 4.18 5.50 14.83
CA SER A 76 3.46 6.72 14.44
C SER A 76 4.18 7.50 13.33
N LYS A 77 5.46 7.84 13.53
CA LYS A 77 6.26 8.59 12.55
C LYS A 77 6.54 7.75 11.31
N ARG A 78 6.74 6.44 11.48
CA ARG A 78 7.05 5.50 10.39
C ARG A 78 5.91 5.33 9.38
N ILE A 79 4.66 5.49 9.81
CA ILE A 79 3.49 5.33 8.93
C ILE A 79 3.03 6.69 8.39
N GLN A 80 3.10 7.76 9.20
CA GLN A 80 2.57 9.07 8.81
C GLN A 80 3.30 9.69 7.61
N TRP A 81 4.64 9.65 7.60
CA TRP A 81 5.44 10.23 6.51
C TRP A 81 5.23 9.50 5.17
N PRO A 82 5.32 8.16 5.10
CA PRO A 82 5.03 7.43 3.87
C PRO A 82 3.60 7.61 3.37
N LEU A 83 2.61 7.70 4.27
CA LEU A 83 1.22 7.94 3.89
C LEU A 83 1.03 9.32 3.24
N MET A 84 1.70 10.36 3.78
CA MET A 84 1.69 11.69 3.17
C MET A 84 2.41 11.70 1.81
N ALA A 85 3.55 11.02 1.70
CA ALA A 85 4.25 10.86 0.43
C ALA A 85 3.39 10.15 -0.63
N MET A 86 2.63 9.11 -0.25
CA MET A 86 1.69 8.45 -1.16
C MET A 86 0.61 9.39 -1.68
N ILE A 87 0.04 10.26 -0.84
CA ILE A 87 -0.96 11.25 -1.28
C ILE A 87 -0.36 12.18 -2.34
N VAL A 88 0.85 12.70 -2.10
CA VAL A 88 1.54 13.59 -3.06
C VAL A 88 1.83 12.87 -4.38
N LEU A 89 2.32 11.63 -4.33
CA LEU A 89 2.61 10.83 -5.52
C LEU A 89 1.33 10.52 -6.31
N PHE A 90 0.23 10.22 -5.65
CA PHE A 90 -1.06 10.00 -6.32
C PHE A 90 -1.64 11.29 -6.90
N LEU A 91 -1.54 12.43 -6.21
CA LEU A 91 -1.92 13.73 -6.78
C LEU A 91 -1.11 14.06 -8.04
N PHE A 92 0.19 13.80 -8.01
CA PHE A 92 1.06 13.96 -9.17
C PHE A 92 0.66 13.01 -10.32
N THR A 93 0.33 11.76 -9.99
CA THR A 93 -0.16 10.76 -10.96
C THR A 93 -1.49 11.22 -11.59
N THR A 94 -2.40 11.79 -10.81
CA THR A 94 -3.67 12.34 -11.30
C THR A 94 -3.43 13.54 -12.22
N ALA A 95 -2.50 14.44 -11.87
CA ALA A 95 -2.20 15.62 -12.66
C ALA A 95 -1.60 15.28 -14.04
N ILE A 96 -0.74 14.25 -14.11
CA ILE A 96 -0.13 13.82 -15.37
C ILE A 96 -1.12 13.08 -16.30
N VAL A 97 -2.31 12.68 -15.82
CA VAL A 97 -3.32 11.98 -16.65
C VAL A 97 -3.71 12.78 -17.89
N PHE A 98 -3.85 14.09 -17.77
CA PHE A 98 -4.29 14.97 -18.87
C PHE A 98 -3.15 15.65 -19.62
N VAL A 99 -1.89 15.44 -19.22
CA VAL A 99 -0.74 16.05 -19.90
C VAL A 99 -0.54 15.36 -21.25
N ASP A 100 -0.55 16.12 -22.33
CA ASP A 100 -0.25 15.57 -23.65
C ASP A 100 1.22 15.14 -23.70
N THR A 101 1.44 13.83 -23.92
CA THR A 101 2.78 13.25 -24.00
C THR A 101 2.98 12.43 -25.27
N ASP A 102 2.15 12.68 -26.28
CA ASP A 102 2.12 11.93 -27.53
C ASP A 102 3.46 12.06 -28.32
N ASN A 103 4.17 13.19 -28.15
CA ASN A 103 5.51 13.41 -28.74
C ASN A 103 6.66 12.72 -27.97
N SER A 104 6.43 12.22 -26.75
CA SER A 104 7.50 11.71 -25.88
C SER A 104 7.03 10.56 -24.99
N GLN A 105 6.39 9.56 -25.59
CA GLN A 105 5.85 8.38 -24.90
C GLN A 105 6.91 7.63 -24.04
N THR A 106 8.17 7.59 -24.48
CA THR A 106 9.26 6.97 -23.71
C THR A 106 9.58 7.74 -22.43
N ALA A 107 9.53 9.07 -22.46
CA ALA A 107 9.73 9.90 -21.27
C ALA A 107 8.58 9.73 -20.28
N PHE A 108 7.33 9.70 -20.77
CA PHE A 108 6.14 9.40 -19.96
C PHE A 108 6.23 8.02 -19.29
N PHE A 109 6.69 7.02 -20.04
CA PHE A 109 6.91 5.67 -19.53
C PHE A 109 7.91 5.68 -18.38
N ALA A 110 9.08 6.31 -18.58
CA ALA A 110 10.12 6.38 -17.56
C ALA A 110 9.63 7.07 -16.28
N VAL A 111 8.97 8.23 -16.42
CA VAL A 111 8.38 8.98 -15.30
C VAL A 111 7.34 8.13 -14.56
N THR A 112 6.44 7.46 -15.29
CA THR A 112 5.41 6.59 -14.71
C THR A 112 6.02 5.46 -13.91
N ILE A 113 7.03 4.77 -14.46
CA ILE A 113 7.73 3.70 -13.75
C ILE A 113 8.46 4.22 -12.50
N THR A 114 9.09 5.41 -12.57
CA THR A 114 9.70 6.04 -11.38
C THR A 114 8.66 6.32 -10.30
N ILE A 115 7.48 6.84 -10.65
CA ILE A 115 6.38 7.06 -9.72
C ILE A 115 5.93 5.73 -9.10
N VAL A 116 5.76 4.67 -9.89
CA VAL A 116 5.37 3.34 -9.41
C VAL A 116 6.36 2.82 -8.39
N VAL A 117 7.66 2.95 -8.65
CA VAL A 117 8.73 2.55 -7.70
C VAL A 117 8.60 3.33 -6.40
N ALA A 118 8.41 4.65 -6.47
CA ALA A 118 8.26 5.51 -5.30
C ALA A 118 6.99 5.17 -4.49
N ILE A 119 5.86 4.95 -5.15
CA ILE A 119 4.60 4.54 -4.51
C ILE A 119 4.79 3.21 -3.79
N ASN A 120 5.38 2.21 -4.45
CA ASN A 120 5.54 0.88 -3.88
C ASN A 120 6.57 0.84 -2.75
N ALA A 121 7.60 1.70 -2.80
CA ALA A 121 8.50 1.93 -1.68
C ALA A 121 7.75 2.44 -0.44
N MET A 122 6.89 3.45 -0.62
CA MET A 122 6.07 3.98 0.48
C MET A 122 5.05 2.95 0.97
N CYS A 123 4.45 2.17 0.07
CA CYS A 123 3.57 1.04 0.41
C CYS A 123 4.27 0.03 1.33
N GLY A 124 5.57 -0.27 1.11
CA GLY A 124 6.33 -1.17 1.99
C GLY A 124 6.35 -0.70 3.45
N PHE A 125 6.53 0.61 3.67
CA PHE A 125 6.46 1.21 5.00
C PHE A 125 5.05 1.29 5.57
N VAL A 126 4.05 1.69 4.78
CA VAL A 126 2.67 1.79 5.23
C VAL A 126 2.13 0.40 5.57
N GLN A 127 2.23 -0.56 4.65
CA GLN A 127 1.72 -1.92 4.85
C GLN A 127 2.46 -2.66 5.94
N GLY A 128 3.80 -2.69 5.89
CA GLY A 128 4.60 -3.33 6.94
C GLY A 128 4.42 -2.62 8.28
N GLY A 129 4.29 -1.30 8.25
CA GLY A 129 4.08 -0.45 9.41
C GLY A 129 2.76 -0.74 10.12
N GLY A 130 1.66 -0.57 9.41
CA GLY A 130 0.32 -0.73 9.97
C GLY A 130 -0.07 -2.17 10.23
N THR A 131 0.40 -3.14 9.43
CA THR A 131 0.20 -4.57 9.74
C THR A 131 0.96 -4.95 11.02
N GLY A 132 2.16 -4.41 11.23
CA GLY A 132 2.90 -4.60 12.49
C GLY A 132 2.17 -4.02 13.71
N VAL A 133 1.52 -2.85 13.56
CA VAL A 133 0.66 -2.27 14.61
C VAL A 133 -0.61 -3.11 14.80
N ALA A 134 -1.24 -3.61 13.74
CA ALA A 134 -2.41 -4.46 13.82
C ALA A 134 -2.11 -5.81 14.51
N GLY A 135 -0.92 -6.37 14.28
CA GLY A 135 -0.47 -7.61 14.93
C GLY A 135 -0.08 -7.43 16.41
N SER A 136 0.17 -6.18 16.80
CA SER A 136 0.44 -5.78 18.17
C SER A 136 -0.85 -5.60 19.01
N LEU A 137 -1.98 -5.37 18.34
CA LEU A 137 -3.30 -5.25 18.96
C LEU A 137 -3.99 -6.62 19.12
N PRO A 138 -5.10 -6.72 19.87
CA PRO A 138 -5.87 -7.96 19.96
C PRO A 138 -6.21 -8.53 18.58
N LYS A 139 -6.23 -9.87 18.46
CA LYS A 139 -6.36 -10.61 17.18
C LYS A 139 -7.45 -10.08 16.22
N ARG A 140 -8.54 -9.52 16.76
CA ARG A 140 -9.64 -8.91 15.99
C ARG A 140 -9.17 -7.78 15.05
N TYR A 141 -8.18 -6.99 15.44
CA TYR A 141 -7.70 -5.85 14.65
C TYR A 141 -6.90 -6.26 13.41
N MET A 142 -6.19 -7.39 13.47
CA MET A 142 -5.55 -7.99 12.29
C MET A 142 -6.61 -8.41 11.27
N GLY A 143 -7.69 -9.06 11.74
CA GLY A 143 -8.83 -9.43 10.89
C GLY A 143 -9.44 -8.21 10.19
N TYR A 144 -9.64 -7.10 10.89
CA TYR A 144 -10.12 -5.86 10.27
C TYR A 144 -9.17 -5.29 9.22
N ASN A 145 -7.85 -5.38 9.42
CA ASN A 145 -6.86 -4.91 8.45
C ASN A 145 -6.90 -5.74 7.16
N VAL A 146 -6.87 -7.08 7.29
CA VAL A 146 -6.93 -8.01 6.15
C VAL A 146 -8.27 -7.91 5.42
N ASN A 147 -9.39 -7.79 6.14
CA ASN A 147 -10.70 -7.60 5.52
C ASN A 147 -10.79 -6.26 4.77
N GLY A 148 -10.17 -5.21 5.30
CA GLY A 148 -10.05 -3.93 4.60
C GLY A 148 -9.28 -4.06 3.29
N MET A 149 -8.17 -4.79 3.29
CA MET A 149 -7.39 -5.08 2.06
C MET A 149 -8.24 -5.77 0.99
N ALA A 150 -9.03 -6.77 1.38
CA ALA A 150 -9.95 -7.46 0.47
C ALA A 150 -11.02 -6.51 -0.08
N LEU A 151 -11.62 -5.67 0.77
CA LEU A 151 -12.60 -4.67 0.32
C LEU A 151 -11.99 -3.66 -0.66
N GLY A 152 -10.72 -3.28 -0.48
CA GLY A 152 -10.00 -2.44 -1.45
C GLY A 152 -9.88 -3.07 -2.83
N GLY A 153 -9.82 -4.40 -2.93
CA GLY A 153 -9.93 -5.13 -4.20
C GLY A 153 -11.32 -5.05 -4.80
N ILE A 154 -12.34 -5.31 -3.99
CA ILE A 154 -13.75 -5.29 -4.42
C ILE A 154 -14.14 -3.89 -4.93
N LEU A 155 -13.79 -2.83 -4.21
CA LEU A 155 -14.09 -1.45 -4.60
C LEU A 155 -13.46 -1.08 -5.94
N ALA A 156 -12.21 -1.49 -6.15
CA ALA A 156 -11.54 -1.28 -7.43
C ALA A 156 -12.30 -2.04 -8.53
N SER A 157 -12.58 -3.34 -8.36
CA SER A 157 -13.29 -4.13 -9.37
C SER A 157 -14.68 -3.56 -9.72
N ILE A 158 -15.42 -3.05 -8.73
CA ILE A 158 -16.70 -2.37 -8.97
C ILE A 158 -16.51 -1.12 -9.82
N ALA A 159 -15.53 -0.28 -9.49
CA ALA A 159 -15.21 0.91 -10.26
C ALA A 159 -14.80 0.58 -11.70
N GLN A 160 -14.05 -0.52 -11.91
CA GLN A 160 -13.71 -1.01 -13.24
C GLN A 160 -14.95 -1.41 -14.04
N ILE A 161 -15.86 -2.17 -13.45
CA ILE A 161 -17.12 -2.55 -14.11
C ILE A 161 -17.93 -1.31 -14.47
N LEU A 162 -18.05 -0.33 -13.57
CA LEU A 162 -18.77 0.92 -13.82
C LEU A 162 -18.15 1.73 -14.97
N SER A 163 -16.83 1.79 -15.04
CA SER A 163 -16.11 2.43 -16.14
C SER A 163 -16.38 1.76 -17.49
N LEU A 164 -16.41 0.43 -17.51
CA LEU A 164 -16.67 -0.34 -18.74
C LEU A 164 -18.13 -0.17 -19.20
N VAL A 165 -19.09 -0.25 -18.28
CA VAL A 165 -20.52 -0.05 -18.58
C VAL A 165 -20.82 1.38 -19.02
N GLY A 166 -20.15 2.35 -18.41
CA GLY A 166 -20.31 3.77 -18.73
C GLY A 166 -19.66 4.21 -20.05
N ASN A 167 -18.93 3.32 -20.74
CA ASN A 167 -18.15 3.62 -21.95
C ASN A 167 -17.31 4.92 -21.82
N THR A 168 -16.77 5.14 -20.62
CA THR A 168 -15.98 6.33 -20.29
C THR A 168 -14.66 6.33 -21.03
N SER A 169 -14.15 7.50 -21.41
CA SER A 169 -12.84 7.59 -22.07
C SER A 169 -11.75 7.04 -21.14
N PRO A 170 -10.71 6.35 -21.66
CA PRO A 170 -9.67 5.76 -20.81
C PRO A 170 -8.98 6.78 -19.90
N ALA A 171 -8.80 8.02 -20.36
CA ALA A 171 -8.22 9.10 -19.57
C ALA A 171 -9.14 9.52 -18.41
N ASP A 172 -10.43 9.67 -18.65
CA ASP A 172 -11.39 10.03 -17.60
C ASP A 172 -11.50 8.91 -16.56
N SER A 173 -11.54 7.65 -16.99
CA SER A 173 -11.56 6.49 -16.09
C SER A 173 -10.34 6.48 -15.16
N ALA A 174 -9.14 6.67 -15.73
CA ALA A 174 -7.91 6.72 -14.94
C ALA A 174 -7.90 7.90 -13.96
N PHE A 175 -8.38 9.07 -14.39
CA PHE A 175 -8.56 10.22 -13.50
C PHE A 175 -9.47 9.87 -12.32
N PHE A 176 -10.64 9.28 -12.56
CA PHE A 176 -11.57 8.89 -11.50
C PHE A 176 -10.95 7.84 -10.55
N TYR A 177 -10.20 6.88 -11.08
CA TYR A 177 -9.49 5.88 -10.26
C TYR A 177 -8.45 6.52 -9.35
N PHE A 178 -7.56 7.35 -9.88
CA PHE A 178 -6.50 7.99 -9.09
C PHE A 178 -7.04 9.03 -8.12
N MET A 179 -8.08 9.77 -8.51
CA MET A 179 -8.76 10.73 -7.65
C MET A 179 -9.45 10.01 -6.48
N THR A 180 -10.16 8.91 -6.76
CA THR A 180 -10.80 8.09 -5.72
C THR A 180 -9.75 7.51 -4.77
N ALA A 181 -8.65 6.96 -5.30
CA ALA A 181 -7.53 6.49 -4.47
C ALA A 181 -6.99 7.60 -3.55
N THR A 182 -6.83 8.81 -4.08
CA THR A 182 -6.35 9.98 -3.33
C THR A 182 -7.32 10.37 -2.21
N VAL A 183 -8.63 10.40 -2.48
CA VAL A 183 -9.66 10.68 -1.46
C VAL A 183 -9.60 9.67 -0.32
N PHE A 184 -9.53 8.37 -0.64
CA PHE A 184 -9.39 7.33 0.37
C PHE A 184 -8.09 7.47 1.18
N LEU A 185 -6.96 7.79 0.54
CA LEU A 185 -5.69 8.06 1.23
C LEU A 185 -5.79 9.26 2.18
N CYS A 186 -6.43 10.36 1.77
CA CYS A 186 -6.68 11.53 2.60
C CYS A 186 -7.56 11.19 3.81
N ILE A 187 -8.66 10.44 3.59
CA ILE A 187 -9.53 9.96 4.66
C ILE A 187 -8.71 9.12 5.64
N THR A 188 -7.96 8.12 5.16
CA THR A 188 -7.11 7.30 6.05
C THR A 188 -6.09 8.14 6.80
N PHE A 189 -5.49 9.17 6.18
CA PHE A 189 -4.54 10.05 6.85
C PHE A 189 -5.17 10.81 8.02
N VAL A 190 -6.36 11.38 7.83
CA VAL A 190 -7.11 12.07 8.90
C VAL A 190 -7.47 11.09 10.01
N PHE A 191 -8.05 9.94 9.68
CA PHE A 191 -8.41 8.91 10.66
C PHE A 191 -7.19 8.33 11.39
N PHE A 192 -6.06 8.20 10.71
CA PHE A 192 -4.80 7.75 11.33
C PHE A 192 -4.31 8.79 12.35
N ARG A 193 -4.35 10.09 12.01
CA ARG A 193 -3.99 11.18 12.93
C ARG A 193 -4.91 11.25 14.15
N LEU A 194 -6.21 11.05 13.96
CA LEU A 194 -7.18 10.96 15.06
C LEU A 194 -6.89 9.75 15.96
N THR A 195 -6.61 8.59 15.36
CA THR A 195 -6.26 7.37 16.10
C THR A 195 -5.00 7.58 16.93
N LEU A 196 -3.98 8.24 16.37
CA LEU A 196 -2.74 8.55 17.09
C LEU A 196 -2.94 9.51 18.27
N ARG A 197 -3.98 10.35 18.25
CA ARG A 197 -4.34 11.23 19.38
C ARG A 197 -5.25 10.58 20.41
N SER A 198 -5.86 9.44 20.09
CA SER A 198 -6.78 8.75 21.00
C SER A 198 -6.04 8.08 22.16
N GLU A 199 -6.63 8.14 23.36
CA GLU A 199 -6.11 7.48 24.57
C GLU A 199 -5.96 5.96 24.39
N LEU A 200 -6.78 5.38 23.51
CA LEU A 200 -6.77 3.94 23.21
C LEU A 200 -5.43 3.51 22.57
N TYR A 201 -4.88 4.32 21.66
CA TYR A 201 -3.56 4.04 21.09
C TYR A 201 -2.46 4.13 22.15
N HIS A 202 -2.50 5.17 23.00
CA HIS A 202 -1.55 5.34 24.09
C HIS A 202 -1.64 4.24 25.14
N TYR A 203 -2.84 3.77 25.47
CA TYR A 203 -3.09 2.69 26.42
C TYR A 203 -2.53 1.34 25.92
N TYR A 204 -2.81 0.95 24.67
CA TYR A 204 -2.30 -0.31 24.14
C TYR A 204 -0.78 -0.27 23.87
N MET A 205 -0.26 0.87 23.40
CA MET A 205 1.18 1.01 23.14
C MET A 205 2.00 1.02 24.43
N SER A 206 1.54 1.73 25.48
CA SER A 206 2.20 1.74 26.80
C SER A 206 2.16 0.37 27.50
N LYS A 207 1.03 -0.35 27.39
CA LYS A 207 0.89 -1.72 27.91
C LYS A 207 1.82 -2.71 27.19
N GLN A 208 2.06 -2.53 25.89
CA GLN A 208 3.04 -3.35 25.17
C GLN A 208 4.50 -2.97 25.49
N THR A 209 4.83 -1.69 25.57
CA THR A 209 6.19 -1.25 25.96
C THR A 209 6.56 -1.80 27.34
N SER A 210 5.62 -1.81 28.29
CA SER A 210 5.83 -2.42 29.61
C SER A 210 5.95 -3.95 29.56
N MET A 211 5.19 -4.65 28.71
CA MET A 211 5.32 -6.11 28.50
C MET A 211 6.65 -6.50 27.84
N ILE A 212 7.10 -5.74 26.84
CA ILE A 212 8.40 -5.96 26.17
C ILE A 212 9.55 -5.68 27.14
N ARG A 213 9.45 -4.60 27.94
CA ARG A 213 10.42 -4.29 28.99
C ARG A 213 10.51 -5.39 30.05
N LYS A 214 9.38 -5.95 30.48
CA LYS A 214 9.34 -7.12 31.40
C LYS A 214 9.96 -8.37 30.79
N ARG A 215 9.83 -8.57 29.47
CA ARG A 215 10.40 -9.74 28.76
C ARG A 215 11.90 -9.61 28.49
N GLY A 216 12.43 -8.38 28.47
CA GLY A 216 13.86 -8.07 28.31
C GLY A 216 14.62 -7.89 29.63
N GLN A 217 13.95 -7.91 30.79
CA GLN A 217 14.64 -8.02 32.07
C GLN A 217 15.25 -9.44 32.18
N PRO A 218 16.49 -9.59 32.69
CA PRO A 218 17.02 -10.90 33.02
C PRO A 218 15.98 -11.59 33.92
N LYS A 219 15.60 -12.82 33.59
CA LYS A 219 14.80 -13.62 34.52
C LYS A 219 15.59 -13.60 35.83
N GLU A 220 15.02 -12.98 36.86
CA GLU A 220 15.50 -13.08 38.23
C GLU A 220 15.78 -14.56 38.48
N ASN A 221 16.95 -14.89 39.03
CA ASN A 221 17.42 -16.27 39.21
C ASN A 221 16.41 -17.03 40.08
N ILE A 222 15.36 -17.56 39.46
CA ILE A 222 14.51 -18.58 40.04
C ILE A 222 15.45 -19.77 40.18
N PRO A 223 15.77 -20.22 41.41
CA PRO A 223 16.60 -21.39 41.58
C PRO A 223 15.98 -22.50 40.74
N LYS A 224 16.77 -23.05 39.80
CA LYS A 224 16.33 -24.17 38.98
C LYS A 224 16.01 -25.30 39.94
N ALA A 225 14.72 -25.51 40.25
CA ALA A 225 14.28 -26.73 40.91
C ALA A 225 14.78 -27.89 40.04
N SER A 226 15.64 -28.71 40.63
CA SER A 226 16.21 -29.85 39.94
C SER A 226 15.06 -30.77 39.57
N ASN A 227 14.93 -31.12 38.28
CA ASN A 227 13.88 -32.02 37.79
C ASN A 227 13.80 -33.34 38.58
N TRP A 228 14.88 -33.71 39.28
CA TRP A 228 14.97 -34.86 40.17
C TRP A 228 14.13 -34.77 41.46
N GLU A 229 13.80 -33.58 41.95
CA GLU A 229 12.98 -33.44 43.17
C GLU A 229 11.50 -33.70 42.89
N ILE A 230 11.05 -33.43 41.66
CA ILE A 230 9.67 -33.62 41.22
C ILE A 230 9.34 -35.12 41.06
N PHE A 231 10.31 -35.93 40.64
CA PHE A 231 10.12 -37.38 40.45
C PHE A 231 10.26 -38.20 41.74
N ARG A 232 10.69 -37.60 42.85
CA ARG A 232 10.88 -38.31 44.13
C ARG A 232 9.64 -38.31 45.03
N GLN A 233 8.61 -37.56 44.65
CA GLN A 233 7.35 -37.41 45.41
C GLN A 233 6.14 -38.11 44.76
N ALA A 234 6.35 -38.85 43.67
CA ALA A 234 5.36 -39.74 43.07
C ALA A 234 5.74 -41.20 43.34
#